data_AF-A0A089NKX8-F1
#
_entry.id   AF-A0A089NKX8-F1
#
_cell.length_a   1.000
_cell.length_b   1.000
_cell.length_c   1.000
_cell.angle_alpha   90.00
_cell.angle_beta   90.00
_cell.angle_gamma   90.00
#
_symmetry.space_group_name_H-M   'P 1'
#
loop_
_entity.id
_entity.type
_entity.pdbx_description
1 polymer ?
#
loop_
_entity_poly.entity_id
_entity_poly.type
_entity_poly.pdbx_seq_one_letter_code
_entity_poly.pdbx_strand_id
1 'polypeptide(L)' 'MVHDMSRWGVRLRLVGTERVPAEFQLTIDATEKVIGCETVWKNADEIGALTDLME' A
#
# COMPACT_ATOMS: atom_id res chain seq x y z
N MET A 1 -4.53 1.99 7.11
CA MET A 1 -5.89 1.67 6.62
C MET A 1 -5.92 1.82 5.11
N VAL A 2 -6.53 0.88 4.39
CA VAL A 2 -6.74 0.99 2.94
C VAL A 2 -7.85 2.01 2.68
N HIS A 3 -7.56 3.05 1.91
CA HIS A 3 -8.52 4.08 1.53
C HIS A 3 -9.16 3.77 0.17
N ASP A 4 -8.35 3.29 -0.78
CA ASP A 4 -8.79 2.84 -2.11
C ASP A 4 -7.83 1.77 -2.62
N MET A 5 -8.33 0.84 -3.43
CA MET A 5 -7.52 -0.21 -4.05
C MET A 5 -8.04 -0.52 -5.45
N SER A 6 -7.13 -0.54 -6.41
CA SER A 6 -7.38 -0.93 -7.79
C SER A 6 -6.54 -2.14 -8.16
N ARG A 7 -6.65 -2.59 -9.41
CA ARG A 7 -5.79 -3.64 -9.97
C ARG A 7 -4.30 -3.27 -9.95
N TRP A 8 -3.95 -1.98 -10.01
CA TRP A 8 -2.58 -1.53 -10.28
C TRP A 8 -1.95 -0.76 -9.13
N GLY A 9 -2.72 -0.46 -8.09
CA GLY A 9 -2.22 0.35 -7.00
C GLY A 9 -3.18 0.42 -5.83
N VAL A 10 -2.62 0.84 -4.72
CA VAL A 10 -3.32 0.99 -3.44
C VAL A 10 -3.03 2.37 -2.86
N ARG A 11 -4.06 2.99 -2.30
CA ARG A 11 -3.94 4.21 -1.49
C ARG A 11 -4.14 3.83 -0.03
N LEU A 12 -3.13 4.11 0.78
CA LEU A 12 -3.12 3.80 2.21
C LEU A 12 -3.05 5.08 3.02
N ARG A 13 -3.80 5.11 4.13
CA ARG A 13 -3.62 6.08 5.20
C ARG A 13 -2.80 5.45 6.33
N LEU A 14 -1.66 6.05 6.63
CA LEU A 14 -0.69 5.67 7.65
C LEU A 14 -0.53 6.80 8.68
N VAL A 15 -1.51 6.91 9.57
CA VAL A 15 -1.50 7.92 10.64
C VAL A 15 -0.35 7.65 11.60
N GLY A 16 0.43 8.68 11.92
CA GLY A 16 1.54 8.60 12.87
C GLY A 16 2.75 7.82 12.36
N THR A 17 2.84 7.58 11.04
CA THR A 17 3.99 6.93 10.42
C THR A 17 4.87 7.95 9.72
N GLU A 18 6.05 8.24 10.30
CA GLU A 18 6.97 9.21 9.70
C GLU A 18 7.70 8.63 8.48
N ARG A 19 8.08 7.34 8.56
CA ARG A 19 8.87 6.66 7.53
C ARG A 19 8.07 5.53 6.90
N VAL A 20 7.95 5.60 5.58
CA VAL A 20 7.36 4.56 4.75
C VAL A 20 8.49 3.96 3.93
N PRO A 21 8.67 2.62 3.94
CA PRO A 21 9.68 1.99 3.11
C PRO A 21 9.32 2.13 1.62
N ALA A 22 10.34 2.09 0.76
CA ALA A 22 10.15 2.10 -0.69
C ALA A 22 9.31 0.89 -1.13
N GLU A 23 9.53 -0.28 -0.52
CA GLU A 23 8.78 -1.51 -0.78
C GLU A 23 8.19 -2.07 0.52
N PHE A 24 6.98 -2.62 0.46
CA PHE A 24 6.33 -3.27 1.59
C PHE A 24 5.33 -4.34 1.14
N GLN A 25 4.87 -5.16 2.08
CA GLN A 25 3.81 -6.13 1.85
C GLN A 25 2.51 -5.65 2.51
N LEU A 26 1.41 -5.77 1.77
CA LEU A 26 0.06 -5.55 2.27
C LEU A 26 -0.64 -6.90 2.43
N THR A 27 -1.02 -7.24 3.67
CA THR A 27 -1.89 -8.39 3.94
C THR A 27 -3.33 -7.92 4.02
N ILE A 28 -4.22 -8.56 3.24
CA ILE A 28 -5.66 -8.30 3.26
C ILE A 28 -6.33 -9.41 4.07
N ASP A 29 -6.65 -9.12 5.32
CA ASP A 29 -7.18 -10.10 6.30
C ASP A 29 -8.42 -10.86 5.80
N ALA A 30 -9.28 -10.21 5.01
CA ALA A 30 -10.50 -10.82 4.50
C ALA A 30 -10.26 -11.98 3.51
N THR A 31 -9.07 -12.06 2.91
CA THR A 31 -8.74 -13.05 1.87
C THR A 31 -7.41 -13.76 2.14
N GLU A 32 -6.73 -13.45 3.25
CA GLU A 32 -5.35 -13.85 3.55
C GLU A 32 -4.35 -13.54 2.41
N LYS A 33 -4.74 -12.65 1.49
CA LYS A 33 -3.93 -12.32 0.31
C LYS A 33 -2.80 -11.39 0.73
N VAL A 34 -1.58 -11.75 0.34
CA VAL A 34 -0.39 -10.91 0.48
C VAL A 34 -0.09 -10.26 -0.87
N ILE A 35 0.12 -8.95 -0.88
CA ILE A 35 0.39 -8.15 -2.09
C ILE A 35 1.69 -7.38 -1.90
N GLY A 36 2.63 -7.50 -2.84
CA GLY A 36 3.81 -6.65 -2.90
C GLY A 36 3.45 -5.23 -3.33
N CYS A 37 4.01 -4.23 -2.65
CA CYS A 37 3.70 -2.82 -2.89
C CYS A 37 4.99 -2.00 -3.00
N GLU A 38 5.06 -1.13 -4.00
CA GLU A 38 6.13 -0.15 -4.17
C GLU A 38 5.57 1.27 -4.01
N THR A 39 6.04 2.01 -3.02
CA THR A 39 5.63 3.38 -2.72
C THR A 39 6.06 4.32 -3.84
N VAL A 40 5.10 4.96 -4.51
CA VAL A 40 5.35 5.91 -5.60
C VAL A 40 5.18 7.37 -5.18
N TRP A 41 4.34 7.63 -4.17
CA TRP A 41 4.19 8.96 -3.60
C TRP A 41 3.76 8.91 -2.14
N LYS A 42 4.13 9.96 -1.40
CA LYS A 42 3.68 10.22 -0.02
C LYS A 42 3.20 11.66 0.09
N ASN A 43 2.06 11.85 0.75
CA ASN A 43 1.53 13.15 1.12
C ASN A 43 0.94 13.09 2.53
N ALA A 44 1.55 13.79 3.49
CA ALA A 44 1.18 13.74 4.91
C ALA A 44 1.04 12.29 5.42
N ASP A 45 -0.17 11.91 5.87
CA ASP A 45 -0.51 10.57 6.36
C ASP A 45 -0.96 9.61 5.24
N GLU A 46 -0.84 9.99 3.98
CA GLU A 46 -1.26 9.17 2.85
C GLU A 46 -0.08 8.75 1.98
N ILE A 47 -0.17 7.53 1.48
CA ILE A 47 0.72 7.01 0.45
C ILE A 47 -0.07 6.39 -0.69
N GLY A 48 0.49 6.50 -1.88
CA GLY A 48 0.13 5.66 -3.00
C GLY A 48 1.27 4.69 -3.28
N ALA A 49 0.90 3.43 -3.49
CA ALA A 49 1.83 2.40 -3.90
C ALA A 49 1.29 1.69 -5.14
N LEU A 50 2.20 1.32 -6.04
CA LEU A 50 1.88 0.35 -7.09
C LEU A 50 1.79 -1.02 -6.45
N THR A 51 0.78 -1.78 -6.83
CA THR A 51 0.68 -3.18 -6.41
C THR A 51 1.39 -4.00 -7.48
N ASP A 52 2.44 -4.70 -7.06
CA ASP A 52 3.05 -5.69 -7.91
C ASP A 52 2.02 -6.81 -8.07
N LEU A 53 1.36 -6.83 -9.22
CA LEU A 53 0.67 -8.03 -9.68
C LEU A 53 1.79 -9.00 -10.05
N MET A 54 2.47 -9.56 -9.05
CA MET A 54 3.21 -10.79 -9.28
C MET A 54 2.21 -11.77 -9.90
N GLU A 55 2.41 -12.07 -11.19
CA GLU A 55 1.75 -13.17 -11.89
C GLU A 55 1.96 -14.49 -11.15
#